data_AF-D8T1D0-F1
#
_entry.id   AF-D8T1D0-F1
#
_cell.length_a   1.000
_cell.length_b   1.000
_cell.length_c   1.000
_cell.angle_alpha   90.00
_cell.angle_beta   90.00
_cell.angle_gamma   90.00
#
_symmetry.space_group_name_H-M   'P 1'
#
loop_
_entity.id
_entity.type
_entity.pdbx_description
1 polymer ?
#
loop_
_entity_poly.entity_id
_entity_poly.type
_entity_poly.pdbx_seq_one_letter_code
_entity_poly.pdbx_strand_id
1 'polypeptide(L)'
;MPPCTAGKRSSIYRGVTRHRWTGRYEAHLWDKGTWNHTQNKKGKQGILHSYDDEEAAARAYDLAALKYWGPGTLINFPVTDYTRDIEEMQNVSREEYLASLRRQEEQRARAPSRRVSKYRGVARHHHNGRWEARIGRVFGNKYLYLGTYSTQEEAATAYDMAAIEYRGLNAVTNFDLSRYI
;
A
#
# COMPACT_ATOMS: atom_id res chain seq x y z
N MET A 1 -5.92 -8.18 25.83
CA MET A 1 -4.75 -8.18 24.93
C MET A 1 -3.51 -7.82 25.75
N PRO A 2 -2.40 -8.55 25.69
CA PRO A 2 -1.26 -8.23 26.54
C PRO A 2 -0.52 -6.99 26.00
N PRO A 3 0.03 -6.15 26.89
CA PRO A 3 0.85 -5.00 26.51
C PRO A 3 2.18 -5.47 25.90
N CYS A 4 2.59 -4.85 24.80
CA CYS A 4 3.88 -5.13 24.16
C CYS A 4 5.02 -4.68 25.08
N THR A 5 5.96 -5.57 25.37
CA THR A 5 7.19 -5.29 26.11
C THR A 5 8.02 -4.26 25.35
N ALA A 6 8.17 -3.06 25.92
CA ALA A 6 9.06 -2.03 25.40
C ALA A 6 10.50 -2.56 25.37
N GLY A 7 11.12 -2.63 24.19
CA GLY A 7 12.55 -2.93 24.04
C GLY A 7 12.92 -4.01 23.02
N LYS A 8 11.97 -4.86 22.58
CA LYS A 8 12.24 -5.80 21.48
C LYS A 8 11.95 -5.14 20.13
N ARG A 9 12.93 -5.14 19.22
CA ARG A 9 12.70 -4.74 17.82
C ARG A 9 11.61 -5.64 17.24
N SER A 10 10.71 -5.06 16.46
CA SER A 10 9.59 -5.78 15.84
C SER A 10 10.01 -6.63 14.63
N SER A 11 11.26 -6.47 14.19
CA SER A 11 11.92 -7.21 13.12
C SER A 11 13.38 -7.49 13.49
N ILE A 12 13.95 -8.55 12.92
CA ILE A 12 15.39 -8.85 13.01
C ILE A 12 16.22 -7.95 12.09
N TYR A 13 15.61 -7.40 11.05
CA TYR A 13 16.27 -6.60 10.04
C TYR A 13 16.32 -5.11 10.39
N ARG A 14 17.40 -4.46 9.99
CA ARG A 14 17.62 -3.02 10.20
C ARG A 14 16.66 -2.23 9.33
N GLY A 15 16.05 -1.21 9.93
CA GLY A 15 15.13 -0.30 9.24
C GLY A 15 13.75 -0.91 8.98
N VAL A 16 13.46 -2.12 9.44
CA VAL A 16 12.16 -2.77 9.24
C VAL A 16 11.35 -2.74 10.54
N THR A 17 10.07 -2.39 10.43
CA THR A 17 9.12 -2.39 11.55
C THR A 17 7.87 -3.16 11.15
N ARG A 18 7.40 -4.07 12.00
CA ARG A 18 6.11 -4.73 11.80
C ARG A 18 4.96 -3.85 12.31
N HIS A 19 4.04 -3.48 11.44
CA HIS A 19 2.85 -2.73 11.79
C HIS A 19 1.88 -3.59 12.60
N ARG A 20 1.48 -3.09 13.78
CA ARG A 20 0.78 -3.87 14.80
C ARG A 20 -0.61 -4.35 14.36
N TRP A 21 -1.34 -3.56 13.57
CA TRP A 21 -2.74 -3.83 13.22
C TRP A 21 -2.92 -4.56 11.90
N THR A 22 -2.05 -4.28 10.92
CA THR A 22 -2.12 -4.92 9.59
C THR A 22 -1.21 -6.13 9.49
N GLY A 23 -0.25 -6.27 10.41
CA GLY A 23 0.76 -7.33 10.39
C GLY A 23 1.83 -7.16 9.31
N ARG A 24 1.75 -6.10 8.49
CA ARG A 24 2.68 -5.79 7.39
C ARG A 24 4.01 -5.25 7.90
N TYR A 25 5.06 -5.39 7.10
CA TYR A 25 6.40 -4.90 7.38
C TYR A 25 6.65 -3.61 6.63
N GLU A 26 7.11 -2.59 7.34
CA GLU A 26 7.39 -1.26 6.80
C GLU A 26 8.89 -1.01 6.84
N ALA A 27 9.44 -0.56 5.71
CA ALA A 27 10.84 -0.16 5.60
C ALA A 27 10.97 1.34 5.84
N HIS A 28 11.84 1.73 6.78
CA HIS A 28 12.06 3.12 7.18
C HIS A 28 13.52 3.51 6.94
N LEU A 29 13.73 4.54 6.14
CA LEU A 29 15.03 5.18 5.97
C LEU A 29 15.09 6.44 6.86
N TRP A 30 16.02 6.45 7.81
CA TRP A 30 16.29 7.60 8.67
C TRP A 30 17.50 8.37 8.17
N ASP A 31 17.27 9.60 7.75
CA ASP A 31 18.36 10.50 7.38
C ASP A 31 18.58 11.54 8.49
N LYS A 32 19.73 11.45 9.16
CA LYS A 32 20.14 12.38 10.23
C LYS A 32 20.62 13.74 9.69
N GLY A 33 20.92 13.82 8.39
CA GLY A 33 21.45 15.02 7.73
C GLY A 33 20.37 15.92 7.14
N THR A 34 19.19 15.39 6.82
CA THR A 34 18.08 16.21 6.29
C THR A 34 17.27 16.90 7.38
N TRP A 35 17.01 18.18 7.14
CA TRP A 35 16.14 19.00 7.98
C TRP A 35 14.67 18.69 7.66
N ASN A 36 13.91 18.29 8.67
CA ASN A 36 12.47 18.11 8.56
C ASN A 36 11.76 19.41 8.91
N HIS A 37 11.39 20.19 7.90
CA HIS A 37 10.65 21.45 8.08
C HIS A 37 9.32 21.28 8.82
N THR A 38 8.65 20.13 8.69
CA THR A 38 7.33 19.88 9.30
C THR A 38 7.43 19.69 10.81
N GLN A 39 8.52 19.10 11.31
CA GLN A 39 8.73 18.85 12.74
C GLN A 39 9.81 19.75 13.37
N ASN A 40 10.40 20.65 12.58
CA ASN A 40 11.50 21.53 12.95
C ASN A 40 12.65 20.78 13.66
N LYS A 41 13.00 19.60 13.13
CA LYS A 41 14.01 18.70 13.69
C LYS A 41 14.90 18.14 12.59
N LYS A 42 16.17 17.86 12.91
CA LYS A 42 17.05 17.04 12.05
C LYS A 42 16.55 15.60 12.08
N GLY A 43 16.37 14.99 10.92
CA GLY A 43 15.73 13.68 10.84
C GLY A 43 14.46 13.68 10.01
N LYS A 44 14.52 13.23 8.76
CA LYS A 44 13.32 12.85 8.01
C LYS A 44 13.21 11.33 7.98
N GLN A 45 12.09 10.81 8.49
CA GLN A 45 11.69 9.43 8.24
C GLN A 45 11.08 9.37 6.84
N GLY A 46 11.79 8.75 5.90
CA GLY A 46 11.16 8.23 4.70
C GLY A 46 10.57 6.87 5.04
N ILE A 47 9.25 6.77 5.15
CA ILE A 47 8.60 5.46 4.95
C ILE A 47 8.84 5.15 3.49
N LEU A 48 9.61 4.10 3.23
CA LEU A 48 9.86 3.69 1.89
C LEU A 48 8.57 3.05 1.38
N HIS A 49 8.14 1.92 1.98
CA HIS A 49 6.99 1.13 1.52
C HIS A 49 6.49 0.14 2.59
N SER A 50 5.27 -0.41 2.39
CA SER A 50 4.71 -1.51 3.20
C SER A 50 4.70 -2.83 2.41
N TYR A 51 5.19 -3.90 3.05
CA TYR A 51 5.39 -5.22 2.46
C TYR A 51 4.65 -6.29 3.27
N ASP A 52 4.27 -7.37 2.60
CA ASP A 52 3.69 -8.53 3.29
C ASP A 52 4.80 -9.41 3.91
N ASP A 53 6.00 -9.43 3.31
CA ASP A 53 7.15 -10.20 3.78
C ASP A 53 8.21 -9.32 4.47
N GLU A 54 8.78 -9.85 5.55
CA GLU A 54 9.81 -9.18 6.34
C GLU A 54 11.10 -8.98 5.54
N GLU A 55 11.55 -10.03 4.83
CA GLU A 55 12.73 -9.97 3.99
C GLU A 55 12.57 -8.99 2.83
N ALA A 56 11.37 -8.89 2.25
CA ALA A 56 11.11 -7.93 1.17
C ALA A 56 11.26 -6.48 1.66
N ALA A 57 10.78 -6.18 2.88
CA ALA A 57 10.99 -4.88 3.50
C ALA A 57 12.48 -4.62 3.78
N ALA A 58 13.22 -5.62 4.22
CA ALA A 58 14.66 -5.51 4.47
C ALA A 58 15.46 -5.26 3.19
N ARG A 59 15.14 -5.98 2.09
CA ARG A 59 15.78 -5.73 0.78
C ARG A 59 15.45 -4.33 0.25
N ALA A 60 14.23 -3.86 0.43
CA ALA A 60 13.86 -2.51 0.04
C ALA A 60 14.62 -1.44 0.84
N TYR A 61 14.82 -1.66 2.14
CA TYR A 61 15.66 -0.81 2.96
C TYR A 61 17.09 -0.77 2.42
N ASP A 62 17.67 -1.93 2.09
CA ASP A 62 19.03 -2.04 1.58
C ASP A 62 19.21 -1.29 0.26
N LEU A 63 18.28 -1.44 -0.69
CA LEU A 63 18.29 -0.70 -1.95
C LEU A 63 18.21 0.81 -1.75
N ALA A 64 17.34 1.27 -0.84
CA ALA A 64 17.27 2.69 -0.51
C ALA A 64 18.55 3.18 0.18
N ALA A 65 19.11 2.40 1.10
CA ALA A 65 20.36 2.71 1.76
C ALA A 65 21.51 2.84 0.74
N LEU A 66 21.62 1.90 -0.20
CA LEU A 66 22.62 1.91 -1.27
C LEU A 66 22.46 3.13 -2.18
N LYS A 67 21.23 3.49 -2.56
CA LYS A 67 20.98 4.68 -3.39
C LYS A 67 21.33 5.99 -2.69
N TYR A 68 21.08 6.07 -1.38
CA TYR A 68 21.22 7.30 -0.62
C TYR A 68 22.64 7.49 -0.07
N TRP A 69 23.27 6.43 0.42
CA TRP A 69 24.57 6.48 1.10
C TRP A 69 25.70 5.84 0.29
N GLY A 70 25.40 5.14 -0.81
CA GLY A 70 26.38 4.48 -1.66
C GLY A 70 26.73 3.06 -1.22
N PRO A 71 27.59 2.36 -1.99
CA PRO A 71 27.91 0.94 -1.83
C PRO A 71 28.68 0.60 -0.54
N GLY A 72 29.25 1.60 0.16
CA GLY A 72 29.95 1.42 1.43
C GLY A 72 29.03 1.39 2.66
N THR A 73 27.71 1.40 2.48
CA THR A 73 26.76 1.45 3.58
C THR A 73 26.51 0.07 4.21
N LEU A 74 26.25 0.05 5.51
CA LEU A 74 25.92 -1.19 6.22
C LEU A 74 24.47 -1.57 5.93
N ILE A 75 24.30 -2.63 5.14
CA ILE A 75 23.02 -3.20 4.71
C ILE A 75 22.77 -4.56 5.37
N ASN A 76 21.54 -5.08 5.23
CA ASN A 76 21.12 -6.35 5.83
C ASN A 76 21.62 -7.58 5.04
N PHE A 77 21.67 -7.49 3.71
CA PHE A 77 22.09 -8.58 2.82
C PHE A 77 23.39 -8.23 2.06
N PRO A 78 24.12 -9.22 1.53
CA PRO A 78 25.34 -8.96 0.76
C PRO A 78 25.08 -8.05 -0.45
N VAL A 79 26.01 -7.11 -0.72
CA VAL A 79 25.92 -6.18 -1.86
C VAL A 79 25.85 -6.94 -3.21
N THR A 80 26.40 -8.15 -3.27
CA THR A 80 26.36 -9.04 -4.44
C THR A 80 24.94 -9.36 -4.90
N ASP A 81 23.97 -9.36 -3.99
CA ASP A 81 22.57 -9.68 -4.30
C ASP A 81 21.87 -8.52 -5.03
N TYR A 82 22.47 -7.32 -4.99
CA TYR A 82 21.90 -6.08 -5.52
C TYR A 82 22.64 -5.53 -6.74
N THR A 83 23.61 -6.26 -7.30
CA THR A 83 24.44 -5.79 -8.43
C THR A 83 23.57 -5.28 -9.59
N ARG A 84 22.57 -6.07 -10.00
CA ARG A 84 21.62 -5.70 -11.05
C ARG A 84 20.79 -4.47 -10.67
N ASP A 85 20.26 -4.44 -9.45
CA ASP A 85 19.43 -3.31 -8.99
C ASP A 85 20.25 -2.02 -8.93
N ILE A 86 21.52 -2.09 -8.52
CA ILE A 86 22.44 -0.95 -8.51
C ILE A 86 22.67 -0.41 -9.92
N GLU A 87 22.88 -1.28 -10.91
CA GLU A 87 23.04 -0.89 -12.32
C GLU A 87 21.77 -0.24 -12.88
N GLU A 88 20.60 -0.83 -12.65
CA GLU A 88 19.31 -0.24 -13.04
C GLU A 88 19.10 1.13 -12.39
N MET A 89 19.46 1.25 -11.12
CA MET A 89 19.34 2.50 -10.37
C MET A 89 20.37 3.54 -10.78
N GLN A 90 21.52 3.19 -11.37
CA GLN A 90 22.47 4.17 -11.92
C GLN A 90 21.88 4.92 -13.11
N ASN A 91 21.06 4.23 -13.92
CA ASN A 91 20.47 4.78 -15.13
C ASN A 91 19.19 5.60 -14.89
N VAL A 92 18.67 5.62 -13.65
CA VAL A 92 17.44 6.32 -13.28
C VAL A 92 17.72 7.40 -12.24
N SER A 93 17.21 8.60 -12.50
CA SER A 93 17.31 9.73 -11.57
C SER A 93 16.63 9.40 -10.24
N ARG A 94 17.13 9.98 -9.15
CA ARG A 94 16.60 9.72 -7.79
C ARG A 94 15.11 10.00 -7.69
N GLU A 95 14.64 11.08 -8.31
CA GLU A 95 13.23 11.47 -8.28
C GLU A 95 12.35 10.51 -9.07
N GLU A 96 12.82 10.07 -10.23
CA GLU A 96 12.11 9.14 -11.09
C GLU A 96 12.00 7.75 -10.48
N TYR A 97 13.05 7.28 -9.79
CA TYR A 97 13.04 6.03 -9.04
C TYR A 97 12.05 6.08 -7.85
N LEU A 98 12.02 7.19 -7.10
CA LEU A 98 11.03 7.36 -6.05
C LEU A 98 9.60 7.46 -6.61
N ALA A 99 9.43 8.07 -7.78
CA ALA A 99 8.14 8.17 -8.45
C ALA A 99 7.68 6.81 -9.03
N SER A 100 8.57 5.98 -9.56
CA SER A 100 8.25 4.62 -10.02
C SER A 100 7.84 3.74 -8.85
N LEU A 101 8.56 3.82 -7.73
CA LEU A 101 8.23 3.13 -6.49
C LEU A 101 6.85 3.52 -5.94
N ARG A 102 6.52 4.81 -5.89
CA ARG A 102 5.17 5.28 -5.51
C ARG A 102 4.10 4.77 -6.46
N ARG A 103 4.34 4.82 -7.78
CA ARG A 103 3.40 4.28 -8.78
C ARG A 103 3.21 2.78 -8.62
N GLN A 104 4.28 2.03 -8.36
CA GLN A 104 4.23 0.60 -8.14
C GLN A 104 3.49 0.26 -6.85
N GLU A 105 3.64 1.06 -5.79
CA GLU A 105 2.85 0.92 -4.57
C GLU A 105 1.39 1.29 -4.76
N GLU A 106 1.07 2.38 -5.45
CA GLU A 106 -0.30 2.70 -5.81
C GLU A 106 -0.90 1.57 -6.64
N GLN A 107 -0.13 0.98 -7.56
CA GLN A 107 -0.53 -0.18 -8.32
C GLN A 107 -0.68 -1.43 -7.46
N ARG A 108 0.14 -1.68 -6.43
CA ARG A 108 0.00 -2.81 -5.49
C ARG A 108 -1.13 -2.62 -4.46
N ALA A 109 -1.37 -1.38 -4.05
CA ALA A 109 -2.48 -0.99 -3.18
C ALA A 109 -3.81 -0.96 -3.95
N ARG A 110 -3.76 -0.66 -5.25
CA ARG A 110 -4.90 -0.72 -6.17
C ARG A 110 -5.08 -2.12 -6.77
N ALA A 111 -4.00 -2.91 -6.86
CA ALA A 111 -4.06 -4.33 -7.08
C ALA A 111 -4.94 -4.91 -5.97
N PRO A 112 -5.74 -5.94 -6.27
CA PRO A 112 -6.63 -6.55 -5.30
C PRO A 112 -5.82 -7.36 -4.28
N SER A 113 -4.87 -6.75 -3.57
CA SER A 113 -4.24 -7.34 -2.40
C SER A 113 -5.31 -7.40 -1.30
N ARG A 114 -6.01 -8.54 -1.26
CA ARG A 114 -7.01 -8.91 -0.26
C ARG A 114 -8.33 -8.13 -0.32
N ARG A 115 -8.85 -7.82 -1.51
CA ARG A 115 -10.32 -7.64 -1.58
C ARG A 115 -10.92 -9.01 -1.31
N VAL A 116 -11.68 -9.14 -0.23
CA VAL A 116 -12.46 -10.35 0.08
C VAL A 116 -13.44 -10.68 -1.06
N SER A 117 -13.77 -9.69 -1.89
CA SER A 117 -14.60 -9.83 -3.10
C SER A 117 -13.79 -9.61 -4.38
N LYS A 118 -14.20 -10.31 -5.45
CA LYS A 118 -13.72 -10.11 -6.82
C LYS A 118 -14.11 -8.73 -7.39
N TYR A 119 -15.10 -8.08 -6.81
CA TYR A 119 -15.74 -6.88 -7.36
C TYR A 119 -15.44 -5.60 -6.55
N ARG A 120 -15.36 -4.47 -7.26
CA ARG A 120 -15.18 -3.12 -6.71
C ARG A 120 -16.41 -2.73 -5.90
N GLY A 121 -16.16 -2.10 -4.76
CA GLY A 121 -17.23 -1.65 -3.86
C GLY A 121 -17.88 -2.75 -3.03
N VAL A 122 -17.49 -4.01 -3.24
CA VAL A 122 -18.05 -5.16 -2.53
C VAL A 122 -17.13 -5.61 -1.40
N ALA A 123 -17.69 -5.80 -0.21
CA ALA A 123 -16.98 -6.31 0.96
C ALA A 123 -17.80 -7.41 1.63
N ARG A 124 -17.15 -8.36 2.32
CA ARG A 124 -17.86 -9.38 3.08
C ARG A 124 -18.14 -8.88 4.48
N HIS A 125 -19.39 -8.92 4.91
CA HIS A 125 -19.76 -8.55 6.26
C HIS A 125 -19.31 -9.62 7.25
N HIS A 126 -18.59 -9.20 8.30
CA HIS A 126 -17.88 -10.12 9.20
C HIS A 126 -18.81 -10.97 10.09
N HIS A 127 -20.05 -10.54 10.38
CA HIS A 127 -20.93 -11.26 11.32
C HIS A 127 -21.89 -12.27 10.68
N ASN A 128 -22.29 -12.10 9.42
CA ASN A 128 -23.30 -12.94 8.75
C ASN A 128 -22.79 -13.53 7.42
N GLY A 129 -21.57 -13.19 7.00
CA GLY A 129 -21.01 -13.64 5.75
C GLY A 129 -21.69 -13.10 4.49
N ARG A 130 -22.65 -12.17 4.61
CA ARG A 130 -23.34 -11.51 3.49
C ARG A 130 -22.40 -10.53 2.78
N TRP A 131 -22.75 -10.17 1.55
CA TRP A 131 -21.96 -9.26 0.72
C TRP A 131 -22.51 -7.85 0.77
N GLU A 132 -21.67 -6.88 1.08
CA GLU A 132 -22.07 -5.48 1.23
C GLU A 132 -21.56 -4.67 0.06
N ALA A 133 -22.44 -3.84 -0.49
CA ALA A 133 -22.08 -2.86 -1.50
C ALA A 133 -21.90 -1.48 -0.84
N ARG A 134 -20.80 -0.80 -1.17
CA ARG A 134 -20.52 0.57 -0.69
C ARG A 134 -19.84 1.41 -1.75
N ILE A 135 -20.23 2.67 -1.85
CA ILE A 135 -19.65 3.65 -2.78
C ILE A 135 -19.01 4.80 -2.02
N GLY A 136 -17.73 5.07 -2.32
CA GLY A 136 -16.97 6.16 -1.71
C GLY A 136 -16.80 7.35 -2.66
N ARG A 137 -16.39 8.49 -2.10
CA ARG A 137 -16.07 9.74 -2.83
C ARG A 137 -17.26 10.39 -3.54
N VAL A 138 -18.47 10.16 -3.03
CA VAL A 138 -19.71 10.76 -3.56
C VAL A 138 -20.10 12.01 -2.79
N PHE A 139 -19.84 12.02 -1.47
CA PHE A 139 -20.07 13.15 -0.57
C PHE A 139 -18.86 13.32 0.35
N GLY A 140 -17.79 13.95 -0.12
CA GLY A 140 -16.61 14.30 0.69
C GLY A 140 -16.02 13.12 1.48
N ASN A 141 -15.21 12.27 0.83
CA ASN A 141 -14.52 11.10 1.41
C ASN A 141 -15.36 10.11 2.27
N LYS A 142 -16.68 10.30 2.40
CA LYS A 142 -17.58 9.39 3.10
C LYS A 142 -17.96 8.22 2.19
N TYR A 143 -18.10 7.05 2.81
CA TYR A 143 -18.68 5.87 2.16
C TYR A 143 -20.20 5.89 2.37
N LEU A 144 -20.94 5.73 1.30
CA LEU A 144 -22.38 5.46 1.32
C LEU A 144 -22.58 3.94 1.23
N TYR A 145 -23.39 3.41 2.14
CA TYR A 145 -23.78 2.01 2.17
C TYR A 145 -24.98 1.80 1.26
N LEU A 146 -24.87 0.82 0.35
CA LEU A 146 -25.86 0.54 -0.70
C LEU A 146 -26.69 -0.71 -0.41
N GLY A 147 -26.37 -1.46 0.66
CA GLY A 147 -27.11 -2.65 1.08
C GLY A 147 -26.26 -3.89 1.30
N THR A 148 -26.91 -4.95 1.80
CA THR A 148 -26.35 -6.30 1.94
C THR A 148 -27.09 -7.30 1.06
N TYR A 149 -26.33 -8.11 0.36
CA TYR A 149 -26.76 -9.04 -0.66
C TYR A 149 -26.28 -10.46 -0.34
N SER A 150 -26.93 -11.43 -0.96
CA SER A 150 -26.63 -12.84 -0.74
C SER A 150 -25.40 -13.28 -1.55
N THR A 151 -25.19 -12.66 -2.71
CA THR A 151 -24.09 -12.96 -3.64
C THR A 151 -23.17 -11.76 -3.88
N GLN A 152 -21.95 -12.01 -4.35
CA GLN A 152 -20.99 -10.94 -4.68
C GLN A 152 -21.46 -10.15 -5.89
N GLU A 153 -22.09 -10.84 -6.83
CA GLU A 153 -22.54 -10.36 -8.12
C GLU A 153 -23.69 -9.36 -7.94
N GLU A 154 -24.67 -9.68 -7.08
CA GLU A 154 -25.75 -8.74 -6.73
C GLU A 154 -25.21 -7.46 -6.08
N ALA A 155 -24.29 -7.61 -5.12
CA ALA A 155 -23.66 -6.46 -4.49
C ALA A 155 -22.86 -5.61 -5.49
N ALA A 156 -22.20 -6.26 -6.46
CA ALA A 156 -21.46 -5.59 -7.52
C ALA A 156 -22.39 -4.85 -8.49
N THR A 157 -23.53 -5.44 -8.82
CA THR A 157 -24.58 -4.78 -9.62
C THR A 157 -25.15 -3.57 -8.91
N ALA A 158 -25.45 -3.66 -7.61
CA ALA A 158 -25.89 -2.51 -6.83
C ALA A 158 -24.84 -1.39 -6.78
N TYR A 159 -23.56 -1.74 -6.70
CA TYR A 159 -22.47 -0.76 -6.79
C TYR A 159 -22.42 -0.08 -8.16
N ASP A 160 -22.55 -0.84 -9.24
CA ASP A 160 -22.48 -0.31 -10.62
C ASP A 160 -23.63 0.65 -10.91
N MET A 161 -24.87 0.30 -10.52
CA MET A 161 -26.03 1.18 -10.67
C MET A 161 -25.82 2.50 -9.93
N ALA A 162 -25.38 2.44 -8.67
CA ALA A 162 -25.07 3.65 -7.90
C ALA A 162 -23.92 4.44 -8.53
N ALA A 163 -22.89 3.78 -9.07
CA ALA A 163 -21.78 4.46 -9.72
C ALA A 163 -22.21 5.20 -10.98
N ILE A 164 -23.09 4.60 -11.80
CA ILE A 164 -23.69 5.23 -12.99
C ILE A 164 -24.56 6.41 -12.56
N GLU A 165 -25.39 6.26 -11.54
CA GLU A 165 -26.27 7.32 -11.03
C GLU A 165 -25.47 8.53 -10.54
N TYR A 166 -24.43 8.31 -9.74
CA TYR A 166 -23.67 9.39 -9.12
C TYR A 166 -22.55 9.98 -9.98
N ARG A 167 -22.04 9.26 -10.99
CA ARG A 167 -20.89 9.68 -11.81
C ARG A 167 -21.21 9.77 -13.32
N GLY A 168 -22.43 9.42 -13.72
CA GLY A 168 -22.86 9.39 -15.11
C GLY A 168 -22.27 8.23 -15.92
N LEU A 169 -22.41 8.31 -17.24
CA LEU A 169 -22.02 7.24 -18.19
C LEU A 169 -20.51 6.94 -18.23
N ASN A 170 -19.67 7.80 -17.65
CA ASN A 170 -18.23 7.59 -17.52
C ASN A 170 -17.85 6.86 -16.22
N ALA A 171 -18.83 6.30 -15.51
CA ALA A 171 -18.60 5.54 -14.29
C ALA A 171 -17.78 4.28 -14.58
N VAL A 172 -16.75 4.04 -13.76
CA VAL A 172 -15.99 2.78 -13.79
C VAL A 172 -16.78 1.71 -13.04
N THR A 173 -17.48 0.87 -13.80
CA THR A 173 -18.29 -0.25 -13.32
C THR A 173 -17.50 -1.57 -13.23
N ASN A 174 -18.11 -2.59 -12.63
CA ASN A 174 -17.62 -3.96 -12.53
C ASN A 174 -18.04 -4.82 -13.74
N PHE A 175 -19.20 -4.52 -14.32
CA PHE A 175 -19.74 -5.18 -15.50
C PHE A 175 -19.90 -4.19 -16.66
N ASP A 176 -20.01 -4.71 -17.88
CA ASP A 176 -20.20 -3.88 -19.08
C ASP A 176 -21.47 -3.03 -18.97
N LEU A 177 -21.38 -1.79 -19.48
CA LEU A 177 -22.47 -0.82 -19.42
C LEU A 177 -23.73 -1.32 -20.13
N SER A 178 -23.58 -2.19 -21.14
CA SER A 178 -24.68 -2.86 -21.85
C SER A 178 -25.55 -3.75 -20.96
N ARG A 179 -25.08 -4.10 -19.77
CA ARG A 179 -25.85 -4.86 -18.78
C ARG A 179 -26.90 -4.00 -18.06
N TYR A 180 -26.78 -2.67 -18.13
CA TYR A 180 -27.56 -1.71 -17.34
C TYR A 180 -28.31 -0.68 -18.19
N ILE A 181 -28.09 -0.69 -19.51
CA ILE A 181 -28.75 0.19 -20.49
C ILE A 181 -29.78 -0.62 -21.26
#